data_AF-A0A940EM69-F1
#
_entry.id   AF-A0A940EM69-F1
#
_cell.length_a   1.000
_cell.length_b   1.000
_cell.length_c   1.000
_cell.angle_alpha   90.00
_cell.angle_beta   90.00
_cell.angle_gamma   90.00
#
_symmetry.space_group_name_H-M   'P 1'
#
loop_
_entity.id
_entity.type
_entity.pdbx_description
1 polymer ?
#
loop_
_entity_poly.entity_id
_entity_poly.type
_entity_poly.pdbx_seq_one_letter_code
_entity_poly.pdbx_strand_id
1 'polypeptide(L)' 'MTALTLDARDRVYAECARAISEAGAERESLFLARLALLLFEQVGDEARCRAALAQALDGLPVPSLSAGGS' A
#
# COMPACT_ATOMS: atom_id res chain seq x y z
N MET A 1 -17.19 10.04 -4.41
CA MET A 1 -16.15 9.87 -3.39
C MET A 1 -15.32 11.14 -3.34
N THR A 2 -15.30 11.81 -2.19
CA THR A 2 -14.45 12.98 -1.94
C THR A 2 -13.02 12.53 -1.70
N ALA A 3 -12.05 13.14 -2.37
CA ALA A 3 -10.64 12.85 -2.14
C ALA A 3 -10.20 13.38 -0.75
N LEU A 4 -9.26 12.67 -0.12
CA LEU A 4 -8.61 13.15 1.11
C LEU A 4 -7.90 14.49 0.84
N THR A 5 -7.99 15.42 1.79
CA THR A 5 -7.14 16.62 1.81
C THR A 5 -5.67 16.21 1.94
N LEU A 6 -4.74 17.11 1.58
CA LEU A 6 -3.30 16.84 1.70
C LEU A 6 -2.90 16.53 3.16
N ASP A 7 -3.37 17.32 4.12
CA ASP A 7 -3.12 17.06 5.55
C ASP A 7 -3.67 15.71 6.02
N ALA A 8 -4.89 15.36 5.60
CA ALA A 8 -5.46 14.07 5.97
C ALA A 8 -4.68 12.91 5.36
N ARG A 9 -4.20 13.07 4.12
CA ARG A 9 -3.37 12.07 3.44
C ARG A 9 -2.03 11.87 4.16
N ASP A 10 -1.38 12.97 4.56
CA ASP A 10 -0.09 12.91 5.26
C ASP A 10 -0.22 12.22 6.63
N ARG A 11 -1.26 12.58 7.40
CA ARG A 11 -1.56 11.92 8.68
C ARG A 11 -1.83 10.43 8.52
N VAL A 12 -2.66 10.05 7.53
CA VAL A 12 -2.95 8.63 7.26
C VAL A 12 -1.68 7.88 6.84
N TYR A 13 -0.82 8.51 6.03
CA TYR A 13 0.46 7.93 5.65
C TYR A 13 1.37 7.68 6.85
N ALA A 14 1.50 8.66 7.76
CA ALA A 14 2.27 8.52 8.99
C ALA A 14 1.76 7.36 9.87
N GLU A 15 0.44 7.24 10.02
CA GLU A 15 -0.17 6.13 10.77
C GLU A 15 0.05 4.78 10.08
N CYS A 16 -0.02 4.70 8.75
CA CYS A 16 0.34 3.49 8.01
C CYS A 16 1.79 3.08 8.25
N ALA A 17 2.75 4.02 8.16
CA ALA A 17 4.17 3.74 8.38
C ALA A 17 4.44 3.24 9.81
N ARG A 18 3.75 3.83 10.80
CA ARG A 18 3.81 3.39 12.19
C ARG A 18 3.26 1.97 12.35
N ALA A 19 2.10 1.68 11.78
CA ALA A 19 1.47 0.36 11.88
C ALA A 19 2.31 -0.74 11.19
N ILE A 20 2.94 -0.43 10.05
CA ILE A 20 3.90 -1.33 9.38
C ILE A 20 5.09 -1.62 10.30
N SER A 21 5.67 -0.58 10.91
CA SER A 21 6.79 -0.71 11.84
C SER A 21 6.41 -1.56 13.06
N GLU A 22 5.20 -1.41 13.59
CA GLU A 22 4.67 -2.18 14.72
C GLU A 22 4.37 -3.64 14.35
N ALA A 23 3.92 -3.91 13.12
CA ALA A 23 3.77 -5.26 12.61
C ALA A 23 5.12 -6.00 12.57
N GLY A 24 6.19 -5.29 12.19
CA GLY A 24 7.54 -5.81 12.05
C GLY A 24 7.75 -6.61 10.77
N ALA A 25 9.01 -6.75 10.35
CA ALA A 25 9.38 -7.26 9.03
C ALA A 25 8.80 -8.65 8.70
N GLU A 26 8.72 -9.56 9.69
CA GLU A 26 8.19 -10.91 9.47
C GLU A 26 6.68 -10.93 9.17
N ARG A 27 5.93 -9.94 9.65
CA ARG A 27 4.47 -9.88 9.51
C ARG A 27 3.99 -8.75 8.62
N GLU A 28 4.89 -7.92 8.10
CA GLU A 28 4.58 -6.76 7.27
C GLU A 28 3.71 -7.15 6.07
N SER A 29 4.10 -8.17 5.30
CA SER A 29 3.33 -8.63 4.14
C SER A 29 1.92 -9.11 4.52
N LEU A 30 1.79 -9.81 5.65
CA LEU A 30 0.49 -10.26 6.15
C LEU A 30 -0.38 -9.07 6.60
N PHE A 31 0.21 -8.11 7.30
CA PHE A 31 -0.47 -6.88 7.72
C PHE A 31 -0.99 -6.09 6.51
N LEU A 32 -0.14 -5.87 5.50
CA LEU A 32 -0.49 -5.13 4.28
C LEU A 32 -1.59 -5.85 3.49
N ALA A 33 -1.49 -7.18 3.34
CA ALA A 33 -2.53 -7.98 2.70
C ALA A 33 -3.88 -7.86 3.44
N ARG A 34 -3.87 -7.93 4.78
CA ARG A 34 -5.08 -7.78 5.60
C ARG A 34 -5.66 -6.37 5.52
N LEU A 35 -4.82 -5.34 5.57
CA LEU A 35 -5.24 -3.94 5.43
C LEU A 35 -5.90 -3.70 4.07
N ALA A 36 -5.29 -4.20 2.99
CA ALA A 36 -5.85 -4.10 1.64
C ALA A 36 -7.21 -4.79 1.53
N LEU A 37 -7.36 -6.00 2.08
CA LEU A 37 -8.64 -6.71 2.10
C LEU A 37 -9.74 -5.91 2.81
N LEU A 38 -9.46 -5.39 4.01
CA LEU A 38 -10.41 -4.56 4.74
C LEU A 38 -10.84 -3.31 3.94
N LEU A 39 -9.90 -2.68 3.22
CA LEU A 39 -10.22 -1.53 2.37
C LEU A 39 -11.04 -1.94 1.14
N PHE A 40 -10.76 -3.10 0.53
CA PHE A 40 -11.52 -3.62 -0.60
C PHE A 40 -12.96 -3.97 -0.24
N GLU A 41 -13.21 -4.48 0.97
CA GLU A 41 -14.57 -4.67 1.49
C GLU A 41 -15.35 -3.34 1.53
N GLN A 42 -14.68 -2.24 1.90
CA GLN A 42 -15.29 -0.91 1.89
C GLN A 42 -15.51 -0.35 0.47
N VAL A 43 -14.72 -0.79 -0.53
CA VAL A 43 -14.91 -0.42 -1.94
C VAL A 43 -16.08 -1.18 -2.56
N GLY A 44 -16.26 -2.46 -2.20
CA GLY A 44 -17.41 -3.28 -2.60
C GLY A 44 -17.49 -3.63 -4.09
N ASP A 45 -16.44 -3.39 -4.87
CA ASP A 45 -16.42 -3.59 -6.33
C ASP A 45 -15.11 -4.27 -6.75
N GLU A 46 -15.23 -5.52 -7.18
CA GLU A 46 -14.10 -6.37 -7.56
C GLU A 46 -13.28 -5.78 -8.73
N ALA A 47 -13.94 -5.24 -9.75
CA ALA A 47 -13.24 -4.68 -10.91
C ALA A 47 -12.43 -3.45 -10.51
N ARG A 48 -12.96 -2.61 -9.62
CA ARG A 48 -12.23 -1.47 -9.05
C ARG A 48 -11.06 -1.91 -8.18
N CYS A 49 -11.22 -2.96 -7.39
CA CYS A 49 -10.12 -3.54 -6.59
C CYS A 49 -9.00 -4.08 -7.49
N ARG A 50 -9.33 -4.82 -8.55
CA ARG A 50 -8.35 -5.32 -9.54
C ARG A 50 -7.63 -4.17 -10.26
N ALA A 51 -8.34 -3.12 -10.64
CA ALA A 51 -7.73 -1.94 -11.24
C ALA A 51 -6.78 -1.20 -10.29
N ALA A 52 -7.10 -1.13 -9.00
CA ALA A 52 -6.23 -0.54 -7.99
C ALA A 52 -4.94 -1.36 -7.79
N LEU A 53 -5.04 -2.70 -7.78
CA LEU A 53 -3.87 -3.58 -7.72
C LEU A 53 -2.94 -3.38 -8.92
N ALA A 54 -3.49 -3.31 -10.14
CA ALA A 54 -2.70 -3.06 -11.35
C ALA A 54 -1.97 -1.71 -11.29
N GLN A 55 -2.67 -0.65 -10.86
CA GLN A 55 -2.05 0.68 -10.67
C GLN A 55 -0.95 0.68 -9.62
N ALA A 56 -1.14 -0.03 -8.50
CA ALA A 56 -0.14 -0.13 -7.44
C ALA A 56 1.13 -0.86 -7.94
N LEU A 57 0.98 -1.90 -8.76
CA LEU A 57 2.09 -2.64 -9.35
C LEU A 57 2.87 -1.80 -10.37
N ASP A 58 2.18 -1.05 -11.22
CA ASP A 58 2.80 -0.18 -12.24
C ASP A 58 3.69 0.92 -11.62
N GLY A 59 3.31 1.41 -10.43
CA GLY A 59 4.08 2.44 -9.72
C GLY A 59 5.31 1.93 -8.96
N LEU A 60 5.56 0.61 -8.91
CA LEU A 60 6.74 0.09 -8.22
C LEU A 60 8.01 0.36 -9.03
N PRO A 61 9.08 0.89 -8.41
CA PRO A 61 10.34 1.04 -9.10
C PRO A 61 10.86 -0.34 -9.52
N VAL A 62 11.16 -0.51 -10.81
CA VAL A 62 11.91 -1.68 -11.26
C VAL A 62 13.26 -1.70 -10.56
N PRO A 63 13.63 -2.78 -9.85
CA PRO A 63 14.95 -2.87 -9.23
C PRO A 63 16.00 -2.76 -10.34
N SER A 64 16.76 -1.66 -10.35
CA SER A 64 17.90 -1.51 -11.26
C SER A 64 19.00 -2.48 -10.82
N LEU A 65 19.35 -3.43 -11.68
CA LEU A 65 20.40 -4.45 -11.48
C LEU A 65 21.84 -3.88 -11.41
N SER A 66 22.04 -2.61 -11.03
CA SER A 66 23.36 -1.95 -11.07
C SER A 66 24.10 -1.86 -9.73
N ALA A 67 23.61 -2.49 -8.66
CA ALA A 67 24.28 -2.47 -7.34
C ALA A 67 25.14 -3.72 -7.04
N GLY A 68 25.42 -4.57 -8.03
CA GLY A 68 26.19 -5.81 -7.87
C GLY A 68 27.64 -5.76 -8.34
N GLY A 69 28.24 -4.57 -8.48
CA GLY A 69 29.61 -4.42 -8.97
C GLY A 69 30.50 -3.60 -8.04
N SER A 70 31.16 -4.27 -7.09
CA SER A 70 32.56 -4.10 -6.66
C SER A 70 32.83 -4.95 -5.43
#